data_AF-A0ABD6QZF2-F1
#
_entry.id   AF-A0ABD6QZF2-F1
#
_cell.length_a   1.000
_cell.length_b   1.000
_cell.length_c   1.000
_cell.angle_alpha   90.00
_cell.angle_beta   90.00
_cell.angle_gamma   90.00
#
_symmetry.space_group_name_H-M   'P 1'
#
loop_
_entity.id
_entity.type
_entity.pdbx_description
1 polymer ?
#
loop_
_entity_poly.entity_id
_entity_poly.type
_entity_poly.pdbx_seq_one_letter_code
_entity_poly.pdbx_strand_id
1 'polypeptide(L)'
;MRKSIESNEITLETKLIPEGFKFNQKAREFFVNYYNVSNFAFTKDVAVALQETERKGDFDMSVKDLIKFYEEGKKKKKNTRIDYPQERTYQWNNFLREFNKDSRIKGMKNKMNIASFLWKVVKTNQRPKEYRRELIDEFCQEIEHLSKSKLQPSPNEKTH
;
A
#
# COMPACT_ATOMS: atom_id res chain seq x y z
N MET A 1 32.94 27.20 -17.81
CA MET A 1 31.56 27.35 -17.32
C MET A 1 30.77 26.11 -17.71
N ARG A 2 30.32 25.31 -16.73
CA ARG A 2 29.48 24.12 -17.01
C ARG A 2 28.05 24.61 -17.24
N LYS A 3 27.53 24.35 -18.44
CA LYS A 3 26.17 24.69 -18.86
C LYS A 3 25.18 23.94 -17.96
N SER A 4 24.51 24.62 -17.05
CA SER A 4 23.37 24.07 -16.31
C SER A 4 22.22 23.90 -17.31
N ILE A 5 21.98 22.67 -17.75
CA ILE A 5 20.82 22.32 -18.57
C ILE A 5 19.60 22.34 -17.62
N GLU A 6 19.09 23.52 -17.35
CA GLU A 6 17.78 23.73 -16.72
C GLU A 6 16.69 23.72 -17.81
N SER A 7 16.50 22.58 -18.46
CA SER A 7 15.40 22.39 -19.42
C SER A 7 15.01 20.92 -19.50
N ASN A 8 14.73 20.28 -18.36
CA ASN A 8 13.98 19.02 -18.37
C ASN A 8 12.49 19.36 -18.43
N GLU A 9 12.04 19.86 -19.58
CA GLU A 9 10.61 19.84 -19.89
C GLU A 9 10.18 18.38 -19.89
N ILE A 10 9.18 18.06 -19.06
CA ILE A 10 8.64 16.71 -19.00
C ILE A 10 7.86 16.49 -20.29
N THR A 11 8.22 15.44 -21.03
CA THR A 11 7.51 15.03 -22.24
C THR A 11 6.95 13.63 -22.06
N LEU A 12 6.18 13.14 -23.03
CA LEU A 12 5.66 11.77 -23.00
C LEU A 12 6.77 10.71 -23.06
N GLU A 13 7.87 11.02 -23.73
CA GLU A 13 8.99 10.12 -23.94
C GLU A 13 10.04 10.18 -22.81
N THR A 14 9.90 11.15 -21.89
CA THR A 14 10.73 11.28 -20.70
C THR A 14 10.74 9.96 -19.93
N LYS A 15 11.93 9.41 -19.77
CA LYS A 15 12.17 8.14 -19.10
C LYS A 15 12.12 8.31 -17.58
N LEU A 16 11.43 7.41 -16.89
CA LEU A 16 11.12 7.61 -15.47
C LEU A 16 12.37 7.54 -14.57
N ILE A 17 13.23 6.55 -14.79
CA ILE A 17 14.44 6.36 -13.98
C ILE A 17 15.62 7.21 -14.48
N PRO A 18 16.10 7.07 -15.73
CA PRO A 18 17.37 7.69 -16.13
C PRO A 18 17.28 9.22 -16.21
N GLU A 19 16.10 9.81 -16.47
CA GLU A 19 15.90 11.27 -16.42
C GLU A 19 15.46 11.76 -15.03
N GLY A 20 15.33 10.85 -14.06
CA GLY A 20 15.03 11.17 -12.66
C GLY A 20 13.65 11.78 -12.44
N PHE A 21 12.63 11.25 -13.12
CA PHE A 21 11.24 11.70 -12.96
C PHE A 21 10.80 11.61 -11.49
N LYS A 22 10.13 12.64 -11.00
CA LYS A 22 9.57 12.70 -9.64
C LYS A 22 8.19 13.31 -9.65
N PHE A 23 7.34 12.88 -8.72
CA PHE A 23 6.01 13.46 -8.48
C PHE A 23 6.10 14.84 -7.80
N ASN A 24 6.61 15.84 -8.52
CA ASN A 24 6.77 17.21 -8.05
C ASN A 24 5.74 18.16 -8.70
N GLN A 25 5.84 19.45 -8.38
CA GLN A 25 4.96 20.48 -8.91
C GLN A 25 5.06 20.61 -10.45
N LYS A 26 6.27 20.51 -11.03
CA LYS A 26 6.47 20.56 -12.49
C LYS A 26 5.78 19.39 -13.20
N ALA A 27 5.89 18.17 -12.65
CA ALA A 27 5.17 17.02 -13.17
C ALA A 27 3.66 17.25 -13.10
N ARG A 28 3.16 17.79 -11.98
CA ARG A 28 1.73 18.10 -11.83
C ARG A 28 1.26 19.10 -12.88
N GLU A 29 2.02 20.16 -13.14
CA GLU A 29 1.72 21.17 -14.18
C GLU A 29 1.67 20.53 -15.58
N PHE A 30 2.62 19.64 -15.89
CA PHE A 30 2.57 18.86 -17.12
C PHE A 30 1.25 18.07 -17.25
N PHE A 31 0.82 17.35 -16.21
CA PHE A 31 -0.42 16.57 -16.27
C PHE A 31 -1.69 17.45 -16.28
N VAL A 32 -1.69 18.58 -15.59
CA VAL A 32 -2.76 19.60 -15.64
C VAL A 32 -2.96 20.07 -17.08
N ASN A 33 -1.87 20.43 -17.75
CA ASN A 33 -1.89 20.86 -19.15
C ASN A 33 -2.26 19.72 -20.10
N TYR A 34 -1.71 18.53 -19.89
CA TYR A 34 -1.97 17.35 -20.73
C TYR A 34 -3.45 16.91 -20.71
N TYR A 35 -4.08 16.91 -19.54
CA TYR A 35 -5.50 16.55 -19.40
C TYR A 35 -6.46 17.74 -19.53
N ASN A 36 -5.95 18.96 -19.67
CA ASN A 36 -6.72 20.20 -19.68
C ASN A 36 -7.68 20.31 -18.46
N VAL A 37 -7.14 20.11 -17.26
CA VAL A 37 -7.89 20.17 -15.99
C VAL A 37 -7.35 21.27 -15.09
N SER A 38 -8.15 21.82 -14.17
CA SER A 38 -7.71 22.86 -13.24
C SER A 38 -6.76 22.36 -12.16
N ASN A 39 -6.85 21.08 -11.79
CA ASN A 39 -5.97 20.43 -10.83
C ASN A 39 -5.84 18.95 -11.16
N PHE A 40 -4.61 18.43 -11.09
CA PHE A 40 -4.31 17.02 -11.29
C PHE A 40 -3.79 16.40 -10.00
N ALA A 41 -4.33 15.25 -9.61
CA ALA A 41 -3.85 14.47 -8.47
C ALA A 41 -3.33 13.12 -8.94
N PHE A 42 -2.08 12.81 -8.59
CA PHE A 42 -1.49 11.50 -8.81
C PHE A 42 -2.27 10.45 -8.01
N THR A 43 -2.66 9.38 -8.68
CA THR A 43 -3.33 8.24 -8.03
C THR A 43 -2.31 7.28 -7.43
N LYS A 44 -2.72 6.55 -6.40
CA LYS A 44 -1.92 5.49 -5.78
C LYS A 44 -1.36 4.49 -6.80
N ASP A 45 -2.19 4.04 -7.74
CA ASP A 45 -1.84 3.06 -8.77
C ASP A 45 -0.61 3.50 -9.59
N VAL A 46 -0.55 4.80 -9.92
CA VAL A 46 0.56 5.44 -10.64
C VAL A 46 1.82 5.52 -9.79
N ALA A 47 1.68 5.84 -8.50
CA ALA A 47 2.82 5.86 -7.58
C ALA A 47 3.42 4.46 -7.38
N VAL A 48 2.57 3.43 -7.26
CA VAL A 48 3.00 2.03 -7.16
C VAL A 48 3.69 1.59 -8.44
N ALA A 49 3.17 1.98 -9.62
CA ALA A 49 3.81 1.66 -10.89
C ALA A 49 5.24 2.22 -10.95
N LEU A 50 5.45 3.50 -10.60
CA LEU A 50 6.79 4.09 -10.57
C LEU A 50 7.73 3.35 -9.61
N GLN A 51 7.29 3.05 -8.39
CA GLN A 51 8.12 2.33 -7.41
C GLN A 51 8.48 0.92 -7.89
N GLU A 52 7.56 0.24 -8.58
CA GLU A 52 7.82 -1.09 -9.11
C GLU A 52 8.81 -1.04 -10.28
N THR A 53 8.75 -0.01 -11.12
CA THR A 53 9.74 0.29 -12.15
C THR A 53 11.13 0.48 -11.54
N GLU A 54 11.24 1.32 -10.50
CA GLU A 54 12.48 1.53 -9.74
C GLU A 54 13.01 0.22 -9.13
N ARG A 55 12.12 -0.57 -8.52
CA ARG A 55 12.46 -1.86 -7.90
C ARG A 55 12.96 -2.89 -8.91
N LYS A 56 12.36 -2.92 -10.10
CA LYS A 56 12.74 -3.84 -11.19
C LYS A 56 13.93 -3.34 -12.00
N GLY A 57 14.32 -2.07 -11.86
CA GLY A 57 15.34 -1.45 -12.71
C GLY A 57 14.89 -1.33 -14.16
N ASP A 58 13.60 -1.05 -14.40
CA ASP A 58 13.08 -0.87 -15.77
C ASP A 58 13.37 0.56 -16.25
N PHE A 59 14.48 0.72 -16.96
CA PHE A 59 14.94 2.02 -17.45
C PHE A 59 14.19 2.51 -18.69
N ASP A 60 13.38 1.65 -19.32
CA ASP A 60 12.69 1.97 -20.57
C ASP A 60 11.32 2.60 -20.34
N MET A 61 10.75 2.44 -19.16
CA MET A 61 9.44 2.99 -18.83
C MET A 61 9.43 4.52 -18.92
N SER A 62 8.42 5.05 -19.60
CA SER A 62 8.26 6.48 -19.91
C SER A 62 7.05 7.10 -19.21
N VAL A 63 6.93 8.43 -19.28
CA VAL A 63 5.73 9.16 -18.84
C VAL A 63 4.47 8.70 -19.57
N LYS A 64 4.58 8.32 -20.85
CA LYS A 64 3.47 7.73 -21.62
C LYS A 64 2.97 6.43 -21.01
N ASP A 65 3.87 5.56 -20.56
CA ASP A 65 3.50 4.31 -19.88
C ASP A 65 2.83 4.62 -18.53
N LEU A 66 3.33 5.62 -17.82
CA LEU A 66 2.75 6.10 -16.57
C LEU A 66 1.31 6.62 -16.75
N ILE A 67 1.02 7.30 -17.87
CA ILE A 67 -0.34 7.72 -18.28
C ILE A 67 -1.23 6.49 -18.53
N LYS A 68 -0.71 5.47 -19.20
CA LYS A 68 -1.45 4.22 -19.42
C LYS A 68 -1.88 3.58 -18.10
N PHE A 69 -0.97 3.51 -17.11
CA PHE A 69 -1.32 3.02 -15.77
C PHE A 69 -2.39 3.87 -15.08
N TYR A 70 -2.34 5.19 -15.22
CA TYR A 70 -3.34 6.11 -14.68
C TYR A 70 -4.73 5.84 -15.27
N GLU A 71 -4.83 5.74 -16.60
CA GLU A 71 -6.09 5.50 -17.31
C GLU A 71 -6.65 4.09 -17.04
N GLU A 72 -5.79 3.07 -16.98
CA GLU A 72 -6.19 1.73 -16.56
C GLU A 72 -6.68 1.69 -15.11
N GLY A 73 -6.01 2.39 -14.20
CA GLY A 73 -6.40 2.51 -12.79
C GLY A 73 -7.77 3.16 -12.63
N LYS A 74 -8.05 4.23 -13.39
CA LYS A 74 -9.38 4.85 -13.46
C LYS A 74 -10.48 3.87 -13.89
N LYS A 75 -10.20 3.01 -14.86
CA LYS A 75 -11.15 1.98 -15.34
C LYS A 75 -11.36 0.88 -14.30
N LYS A 76 -10.29 0.40 -13.64
CA LYS A 76 -10.33 -0.66 -12.61
C LYS A 76 -11.06 -0.23 -11.34
N LYS A 77 -10.92 1.04 -10.92
CA LYS A 77 -11.61 1.59 -9.74
C LYS A 77 -13.14 1.54 -9.82
N LYS A 78 -13.73 1.37 -11.01
CA LYS A 78 -15.18 1.14 -11.13
C LYS A 78 -15.59 -0.23 -10.62
N ASN A 79 -14.72 -1.25 -10.63
CA ASN A 79 -15.12 -2.64 -10.43
C ASN A 79 -14.27 -3.45 -9.43
N THR A 80 -13.18 -2.94 -8.83
CA THR A 80 -12.37 -3.75 -7.90
C THR A 80 -11.48 -2.90 -6.98
N ARG A 81 -11.45 -3.24 -5.67
CA ARG A 81 -10.45 -2.71 -4.72
C ARG A 81 -9.14 -3.49 -4.92
N ILE A 82 -8.13 -2.84 -5.47
CA ILE A 82 -6.80 -3.43 -5.70
C ILE A 82 -6.06 -3.51 -4.36
N ASP A 83 -5.68 -4.72 -3.93
CA ASP A 83 -4.91 -4.99 -2.71
C ASP A 83 -3.41 -4.83 -3.02
N TYR A 84 -2.84 -3.68 -2.66
CA TYR A 84 -1.42 -3.43 -2.92
C TYR A 84 -0.53 -4.13 -1.86
N PRO A 85 0.62 -4.73 -2.23
CA PRO A 85 1.50 -5.37 -1.25
C PRO A 85 1.90 -4.47 -0.08
N GLN A 86 2.11 -3.18 -0.35
CA GLN A 86 2.43 -2.15 0.64
C GLN A 86 1.24 -1.84 1.57
N GLU A 87 0.01 -1.94 1.07
CA GLU A 87 -1.19 -1.81 1.89
C GLU A 87 -1.30 -2.94 2.90
N ARG A 88 -0.80 -4.15 2.60
CA ARG A 88 -0.86 -5.27 3.54
C ARG A 88 -0.05 -4.99 4.81
N THR A 89 1.16 -4.45 4.67
CA THR A 89 1.99 -4.06 5.81
C THR A 89 1.37 -2.91 6.60
N TYR A 90 0.84 -1.90 5.91
CA TYR A 90 0.17 -0.77 6.55
C TYR A 90 -1.10 -1.20 7.30
N GLN A 91 -1.94 -2.04 6.69
CA GLN A 91 -3.19 -2.52 7.29
C GLN A 91 -2.90 -3.41 8.51
N TRP A 92 -1.90 -4.29 8.43
CA TRP A 92 -1.47 -5.09 9.58
C TRP A 92 -0.93 -4.20 10.73
N ASN A 93 -0.10 -3.22 10.41
CA ASN A 93 0.43 -2.31 11.43
C ASN A 93 -0.68 -1.47 12.07
N ASN A 94 -1.64 -0.99 11.28
CA ASN A 94 -2.81 -0.28 11.80
C ASN A 94 -3.68 -1.20 12.68
N PHE A 95 -3.92 -2.44 12.23
CA PHE A 95 -4.65 -3.45 12.99
C PHE A 95 -3.98 -3.71 14.34
N LEU A 96 -2.66 -3.96 14.35
CA LEU A 96 -1.89 -4.17 15.57
C LEU A 96 -1.91 -2.97 16.50
N ARG A 97 -1.82 -1.75 15.95
CA ARG A 97 -1.90 -0.52 16.75
C ARG A 97 -3.23 -0.40 17.47
N GLU A 98 -4.34 -0.62 16.77
CA GLU A 98 -5.67 -0.54 17.37
C GLU A 98 -5.95 -1.73 18.32
N PHE A 99 -5.51 -2.94 17.97
CA PHE A 99 -5.58 -4.12 18.83
C PHE A 99 -4.85 -3.91 20.16
N ASN A 100 -3.65 -3.32 20.13
CA ASN A 100 -2.87 -3.05 21.35
C ASN A 100 -3.40 -1.89 22.19
N LYS A 101 -4.24 -1.01 21.63
CA LYS A 101 -4.91 0.06 22.39
C LYS A 101 -6.05 -0.48 23.26
N ASP A 102 -6.67 -1.61 22.88
CA ASP A 102 -7.79 -2.18 23.63
C ASP A 102 -7.33 -2.64 25.03
N SER A 103 -8.00 -2.12 26.06
CA SER A 103 -7.70 -2.43 27.46
C SER A 103 -7.90 -3.91 27.79
N ARG A 104 -8.83 -4.60 27.12
CA ARG A 104 -9.11 -6.04 27.32
C ARG A 104 -7.91 -6.90 26.92
N ILE A 105 -7.10 -6.44 25.96
CA ILE A 105 -5.91 -7.15 25.47
C ILE A 105 -4.70 -6.94 26.39
N LYS A 106 -4.66 -5.89 27.21
CA LYS A 106 -3.48 -5.54 28.01
C LYS A 106 -3.01 -6.67 28.93
N GLY A 107 -3.95 -7.43 29.51
CA GLY A 107 -3.66 -8.57 30.39
C GLY A 107 -3.46 -9.92 29.69
N MET A 108 -3.69 -10.02 28.38
CA MET A 108 -3.61 -11.30 27.67
C MET A 108 -2.17 -11.73 27.40
N LYS A 109 -1.89 -13.02 27.54
CA LYS A 109 -0.66 -13.66 27.04
C LYS A 109 -0.84 -13.99 25.55
N ASN A 110 0.26 -14.22 24.83
CA ASN A 110 0.24 -14.59 23.40
C ASN A 110 -0.47 -13.60 22.46
N LYS A 111 -0.40 -12.30 22.77
CA LYS A 111 -1.06 -11.20 22.02
C LYS A 111 -0.81 -11.25 20.51
N MET A 112 0.41 -11.61 20.09
CA MET A 112 0.78 -11.69 18.68
C MET A 112 0.07 -12.84 17.94
N ASN A 113 -0.10 -13.99 18.58
CA ASN A 113 -0.82 -15.13 18.01
C ASN A 113 -2.32 -14.81 17.89
N ILE A 114 -2.88 -14.17 18.91
CA ILE A 114 -4.26 -13.68 18.91
C ILE A 114 -4.47 -12.66 17.79
N ALA A 115 -3.58 -11.66 17.67
CA ALA A 115 -3.66 -10.67 16.61
C ALA A 115 -3.56 -11.31 15.21
N SER A 116 -2.66 -12.27 15.03
CA SER A 116 -2.48 -12.97 13.75
C SER A 116 -3.72 -13.79 13.36
N PHE A 117 -4.34 -14.46 14.33
CA PHE A 117 -5.59 -15.18 14.14
C PHE A 117 -6.72 -14.23 13.73
N LEU A 118 -6.95 -13.16 14.50
CA LEU A 118 -8.01 -12.18 14.21
C LEU A 118 -7.79 -11.47 12.87
N TRP A 119 -6.54 -11.17 12.51
CA TRP A 119 -6.20 -10.60 11.22
C TRP A 119 -6.53 -11.55 10.07
N LYS A 120 -6.28 -12.86 10.22
CA LYS A 120 -6.68 -13.86 9.22
C LYS A 120 -8.19 -13.84 9.00
N VAL A 121 -8.98 -13.82 10.08
CA VAL A 121 -10.45 -13.73 10.03
C VAL A 121 -10.92 -12.46 9.32
N VAL A 122 -10.36 -11.32 9.68
CA VAL A 122 -10.72 -10.02 9.10
C VAL A 122 -10.35 -9.95 7.62
N LYS A 123 -9.25 -10.60 7.21
CA LYS A 123 -8.80 -10.65 5.81
C LYS A 123 -9.62 -11.57 4.92
N THR A 124 -10.20 -12.63 5.48
CA THR A 124 -11.06 -13.58 4.74
C THR A 124 -12.50 -13.10 4.60
N ASN A 125 -12.93 -12.16 5.45
CA ASN A 125 -14.28 -11.61 5.41
C ASN A 125 -14.36 -10.37 4.51
N GLN A 126 -15.53 -10.09 3.91
CA GLN A 126 -15.76 -8.89 3.09
C GLN A 126 -15.86 -7.58 3.91
N ARG A 127 -15.61 -7.65 5.22
CA ARG A 127 -15.69 -6.51 6.14
C ARG A 127 -14.43 -5.63 6.04
N PRO A 128 -14.46 -4.39 6.58
CA PRO A 128 -13.27 -3.55 6.65
C PRO A 128 -12.09 -4.26 7.34
N LYS A 129 -10.88 -4.12 6.77
CA LYS A 129 -9.64 -4.75 7.23
C LYS A 129 -9.05 -4.03 8.45
N GLU A 130 -9.85 -3.88 9.51
CA GLU A 130 -9.52 -3.11 10.71
C GLU A 130 -9.87 -3.86 11.99
N TYR A 131 -9.22 -3.49 13.09
CA TYR A 131 -9.55 -4.05 14.40
C TYR A 131 -10.87 -3.47 14.89
N ARG A 132 -11.71 -4.37 15.41
CA ARG A 132 -13.00 -4.06 15.99
C ARG A 132 -13.11 -4.73 17.34
N ARG A 133 -13.71 -4.02 18.29
CA ARG A 133 -13.84 -4.50 19.67
C ARG A 133 -14.66 -5.77 19.75
N GLU A 134 -15.65 -5.91 18.88
CA GLU A 134 -16.56 -7.04 18.81
C GLU A 134 -15.84 -8.34 18.42
N LEU A 135 -14.66 -8.26 17.77
CA LEU A 135 -13.86 -9.45 17.41
C LEU A 135 -13.43 -10.25 18.64
N ILE A 136 -13.28 -9.60 19.79
CA ILE A 136 -12.90 -10.27 21.03
C ILE A 136 -14.06 -11.08 21.60
N ASP A 137 -15.27 -10.56 21.43
CA ASP A 137 -16.49 -11.18 21.91
C ASP A 137 -16.93 -12.30 20.95
N GLU A 138 -16.82 -12.07 19.64
CA GLU A 138 -17.12 -13.04 18.57
C GLU A 138 -16.22 -14.29 18.63
N PHE A 139 -14.94 -14.14 18.98
CA PHE A 139 -13.95 -15.23 18.98
C PHE A 139 -13.37 -15.51 20.38
N CYS A 140 -14.17 -15.29 21.43
CA CYS A 140 -13.69 -15.37 22.82
C CYS A 140 -13.12 -16.75 23.18
N GLN A 141 -13.72 -17.84 22.67
CA GLN A 141 -13.29 -19.22 22.94
C GLN A 141 -11.93 -19.52 22.32
N GLU A 142 -11.73 -19.13 21.06
CA GLU A 142 -10.46 -19.32 20.34
C GLU A 142 -9.35 -18.45 20.91
N ILE A 143 -9.67 -17.21 21.30
CA ILE A 143 -8.73 -16.31 21.97
C ILE A 143 -8.29 -16.91 23.31
N GLU A 144 -9.22 -17.44 24.10
CA GLU A 144 -8.90 -18.09 25.37
C GLU A 144 -8.00 -19.31 25.15
N HIS A 145 -8.30 -20.14 24.15
CA HIS A 145 -7.45 -21.27 23.78
C HIS A 145 -6.03 -20.84 23.36
N LEU A 146 -5.92 -19.82 22.49
CA LEU A 146 -4.64 -19.25 22.04
C LEU A 146 -3.87 -18.56 23.17
N SER A 147 -4.55 -18.00 24.16
CA SER A 147 -3.91 -17.40 25.34
C SER A 147 -3.26 -18.44 26.26
N LYS A 148 -3.76 -19.69 26.23
CA LYS A 148 -3.31 -20.81 27.07
C LYS A 148 -2.30 -21.71 26.36
N SER A 149 -2.23 -21.70 25.02
CA SER A 149 -1.29 -22.56 24.28
C SER A 149 0.16 -22.10 24.45
N LYS A 150 1.09 -23.05 24.62
CA LYS A 150 2.53 -22.78 24.61
C LYS A 150 2.97 -22.46 23.17
N LEU A 151 3.84 -21.45 23.02
CA LEU A 151 4.36 -20.93 21.75
C LEU A 151 4.59 -22.04 20.70
N GLN A 152 3.85 -21.99 19.60
CA GLN A 152 4.34 -22.50 18.31
C GLN A 152 4.88 -21.28 17.55
N PRO A 153 6.09 -21.33 16.98
CA PRO A 153 6.66 -20.21 16.26
C PRO A 153 5.79 -19.81 15.07
N SER A 154 5.64 -18.50 14.89
CA SER A 154 4.94 -17.85 13.78
C SER A 154 5.44 -18.38 12.42
N PRO A 155 4.57 -18.73 11.44
CA PRO A 155 5.02 -19.24 10.14
C PRO A 155 5.60 -18.17 9.20
N ASN A 156 5.88 -16.95 9.66
CA ASN A 156 6.22 -15.82 8.80
C ASN A 156 7.71 -15.43 8.83
N GLU A 157 8.59 -16.43 8.85
CA GLU A 157 10.00 -16.30 8.42
C GLU A 157 10.30 -17.39 7.39
N LYS A 158 9.80 -17.20 6.16
CA LYS A 158 10.43 -17.75 4.95
C LYS A 158 10.36 -16.72 3.83
N THR A 159 11.30 -15.78 3.90
CA THR A 159 11.85 -15.14 2.70
C THR A 159 13.31 -15.57 2.64
N HIS A 160 13.60 -16.52 1.76
CA HIS A 160 14.79 -16.55 0.91
C HIS A 160 14.43 -17.37 -0.32
#